data_AF-J2ZAS8-F1
#
_entry.id   AF-J2ZAS8-F1
#
_cell.length_a   1.000
_cell.length_b   1.000
_cell.length_c   1.000
_cell.angle_alpha   90.00
_cell.angle_beta   90.00
_cell.angle_gamma   90.00
#
_symmetry.space_group_name_H-M   'P 1'
#
loop_
_entity.id
_entity.type
_entity.pdbx_description
1 polymer ?
#
loop_
_entity_poly.entity_id
_entity_poly.type
_entity_poly.pdbx_seq_one_letter_code
_entity_poly.pdbx_strand_id
1 'polypeptide(L)'
;MGDEKSEGLDRPLILHCFADYGTESEILSNFGDVIRVTKDPKDTNASIPVRGNAFLLQDDKTYEFPIKEDVTFDLGVFHPVCSKWAATTSISGDPDSKDDMIPSARKIAKEYCDHYIIENVPKAPLKDPTVLNGRMFGLPIEYERAFETSFKVPQPPRERSLLTTNGPSKKTETSSFYFSERSKEWWAATKQYNPDPYTKQHLAKNTIPAQYIYYLLRMWLMTYEEETGISEGRVDYSTYDKDMKKRRRETTNQKLADFDDLDGESE
;
A
#
# COMPACT_ATOMS: atom_id res chain seq x y z
N MET A 1 1.23 -35.85 19.83
CA MET A 1 1.62 -34.73 18.94
C MET A 1 0.30 -34.10 18.56
N GLY A 2 -0.16 -33.16 19.40
CA GLY A 2 -1.50 -32.60 19.30
C GLY A 2 -1.54 -31.60 18.16
N ASP A 3 -2.54 -31.73 17.30
CA ASP A 3 -3.00 -30.65 16.44
C ASP A 3 -3.47 -29.52 17.36
N GLU A 4 -2.60 -28.53 17.59
CA GLU A 4 -3.06 -27.19 17.91
C GLU A 4 -3.82 -26.70 16.68
N LYS A 5 -5.15 -26.88 16.70
CA LYS A 5 -6.02 -25.98 15.97
C LYS A 5 -5.68 -24.59 16.47
N SER A 6 -4.91 -23.83 15.70
CA SER A 6 -5.00 -22.38 15.78
C SER A 6 -6.49 -22.07 15.66
N GLU A 7 -7.12 -21.60 16.73
CA GLU A 7 -8.39 -20.91 16.60
C GLU A 7 -8.10 -19.77 15.62
N GLY A 8 -8.45 -20.02 14.34
CA GLY A 8 -8.01 -19.21 13.23
C GLY A 8 -8.60 -17.84 13.44
N LEU A 9 -7.75 -16.86 13.76
CA LEU A 9 -8.12 -15.47 13.56
C LEU A 9 -8.63 -15.37 12.13
N ASP A 10 -9.89 -14.95 11.99
CA ASP A 10 -10.52 -14.81 10.69
C ASP A 10 -9.63 -13.91 9.83
N ARG A 11 -9.35 -14.32 8.60
CA ARG A 11 -8.48 -13.52 7.73
C ARG A 11 -9.24 -12.25 7.37
N PRO A 12 -8.58 -11.07 7.34
CA PRO A 12 -9.25 -9.85 6.93
C PRO A 12 -9.91 -9.99 5.57
N LEU A 13 -11.12 -9.47 5.42
CA LEU A 13 -11.84 -9.41 4.16
C LEU A 13 -11.53 -8.08 3.46
N ILE A 14 -11.01 -8.16 2.23
CA ILE A 14 -10.54 -7.00 1.47
C ILE A 14 -11.38 -6.79 0.22
N LEU A 15 -11.97 -5.61 0.07
CA LEU A 15 -12.65 -5.17 -1.14
C LEU A 15 -11.67 -4.50 -2.09
N HIS A 16 -11.62 -4.92 -3.35
CA HIS A 16 -10.78 -4.30 -4.39
C HIS A 16 -11.63 -3.84 -5.58
N CYS A 17 -11.77 -2.53 -5.77
CA CYS A 17 -12.64 -1.94 -6.79
C CYS A 17 -11.85 -1.28 -7.93
N PHE A 18 -12.48 -1.22 -9.10
CA PHE A 18 -11.90 -0.62 -10.33
C PHE A 18 -10.65 -1.36 -10.84
N ALA A 19 -10.57 -2.66 -10.58
CA ALA A 19 -9.38 -3.46 -10.80
C ALA A 19 -9.62 -4.58 -11.83
N ASP A 20 -9.79 -4.25 -13.11
CA ASP A 20 -10.11 -5.25 -14.16
C ASP A 20 -9.10 -6.41 -14.23
N TYR A 21 -7.80 -6.12 -14.08
CA TYR A 21 -6.75 -7.13 -14.05
C TYR A 21 -6.42 -7.64 -12.65
N GLY A 22 -6.89 -6.96 -11.61
CA GLY A 22 -6.64 -7.33 -10.22
C GLY A 22 -5.17 -7.43 -9.86
N THR A 23 -4.28 -6.70 -10.54
CA THR A 23 -2.82 -6.89 -10.40
C THR A 23 -2.37 -6.75 -8.95
N GLU A 24 -2.83 -5.70 -8.27
CA GLU A 24 -2.54 -5.43 -6.86
C GLU A 24 -3.17 -6.48 -5.93
N SER A 25 -4.18 -7.23 -6.38
CA SER A 25 -4.74 -8.35 -5.61
C SER A 25 -3.73 -9.46 -5.35
N GLU A 26 -2.69 -9.62 -6.19
CA GLU A 26 -1.60 -10.57 -5.91
C GLU A 26 -0.92 -10.28 -4.56
N ILE A 27 -0.80 -9.00 -4.22
CA ILE A 27 -0.20 -8.57 -2.96
C ILE A 27 -1.24 -8.62 -1.84
N LEU A 28 -2.45 -8.10 -2.09
CA LEU A 28 -3.52 -8.05 -1.10
C LEU A 28 -3.90 -9.45 -0.58
N SER A 29 -3.91 -10.47 -1.45
CA SER A 29 -4.28 -11.85 -1.09
C SER A 29 -3.32 -12.48 -0.08
N ASN A 30 -2.11 -11.94 0.10
CA ASN A 30 -1.20 -12.39 1.15
C ASN A 30 -1.69 -11.99 2.55
N PHE A 31 -2.50 -10.93 2.66
CA PHE A 31 -2.92 -10.33 3.93
C PHE A 31 -4.39 -10.50 4.25
N GLY A 32 -5.21 -10.95 3.29
CA GLY A 32 -6.63 -11.15 3.49
C GLY A 32 -7.29 -11.87 2.32
N ASP A 33 -8.58 -12.12 2.45
CA ASP A 33 -9.41 -12.70 1.39
C ASP A 33 -9.94 -11.58 0.52
N VAL A 34 -9.61 -11.59 -0.78
CA VAL A 34 -9.84 -10.45 -1.67
C VAL A 34 -11.06 -10.68 -2.56
N ILE A 35 -12.09 -9.84 -2.39
CA ILE A 35 -13.23 -9.74 -3.30
C ILE A 35 -13.03 -8.54 -4.21
N ARG A 36 -13.09 -8.76 -5.52
CA ARG A 36 -12.77 -7.75 -6.53
C ARG A 36 -14.00 -7.36 -7.34
N VAL A 37 -14.48 -6.13 -7.21
CA VAL A 37 -15.65 -5.64 -7.96
C VAL A 37 -15.20 -4.80 -9.16
N THR A 38 -15.52 -5.27 -10.36
CA THR A 38 -15.16 -4.55 -11.59
C THR A 38 -16.04 -4.93 -12.79
N LYS A 39 -16.04 -4.09 -13.83
CA LYS A 39 -16.96 -4.24 -14.98
C LYS A 39 -16.55 -5.40 -15.90
N ASP A 40 -15.26 -5.60 -16.14
CA ASP A 40 -14.74 -6.63 -17.04
C ASP A 40 -13.59 -7.39 -16.37
N PRO A 41 -13.88 -8.21 -15.33
CA PRO A 41 -12.84 -8.92 -14.59
C PRO A 41 -12.09 -9.89 -15.49
N LYS A 42 -10.76 -9.83 -15.41
CA LYS A 42 -9.85 -10.85 -15.93
C LYS A 42 -9.42 -11.77 -14.80
N ASP A 43 -9.51 -13.07 -15.02
CA ASP A 43 -9.07 -14.07 -14.07
C ASP A 43 -7.57 -14.30 -14.23
N THR A 44 -6.79 -13.71 -13.32
CA THR A 44 -5.32 -13.58 -13.43
C THR A 44 -4.60 -13.99 -12.15
N ASN A 45 -5.32 -14.11 -11.02
CA ASN A 45 -4.77 -14.38 -9.69
C ASN A 45 -5.86 -14.91 -8.75
N ALA A 46 -5.48 -15.16 -7.49
CA ALA A 46 -6.34 -15.81 -6.50
C ALA A 46 -7.52 -14.98 -5.96
N SER A 47 -7.66 -13.70 -6.33
CA SER A 47 -8.81 -12.90 -5.90
C SER A 47 -10.12 -13.39 -6.51
N ILE A 48 -11.23 -13.17 -5.81
CA ILE A 48 -12.57 -13.55 -6.26
C ILE A 48 -13.16 -12.41 -7.10
N PRO A 49 -13.28 -12.54 -8.43
CA PRO A 49 -13.87 -11.50 -9.25
C PRO A 49 -15.40 -11.50 -9.17
N VAL A 50 -15.98 -10.34 -8.87
CA VAL A 50 -17.40 -10.05 -8.96
C VAL A 50 -17.61 -9.05 -10.09
N ARG A 51 -18.36 -9.45 -11.12
CA ARG A 51 -18.73 -8.53 -12.19
C ARG A 51 -19.76 -7.53 -11.68
N GLY A 52 -19.41 -6.24 -11.69
CA GLY A 52 -20.31 -5.17 -11.25
C GLY A 52 -19.78 -3.77 -11.54
N ASN A 53 -20.63 -2.77 -11.35
CA ASN A 53 -20.27 -1.37 -11.58
C ASN A 53 -19.88 -0.70 -10.25
N ALA A 54 -18.62 -0.32 -10.11
CA ALA A 54 -18.14 0.48 -8.97
C ALA A 54 -18.32 2.00 -9.21
N PHE A 55 -18.69 2.43 -10.41
CA PHE A 55 -19.02 3.82 -10.71
C PHE A 55 -20.50 4.08 -10.42
N LEU A 56 -20.81 4.23 -9.13
CA LEU A 56 -22.18 4.33 -8.62
C LEU A 56 -22.87 5.65 -8.96
N LEU A 57 -22.11 6.74 -9.09
CA LEU A 57 -22.61 8.10 -9.26
C LEU A 57 -22.22 8.62 -10.65
N GLN A 58 -23.06 8.34 -11.64
CA GLN A 58 -22.87 8.84 -13.01
C GLN A 58 -24.05 9.71 -13.40
N ASP A 59 -23.80 10.98 -13.68
CA ASP A 59 -24.85 11.98 -13.91
C ASP A 59 -25.89 11.97 -12.76
N ASP A 60 -27.19 11.98 -13.11
CA ASP A 60 -28.32 11.87 -12.17
C ASP A 60 -28.70 10.40 -11.86
N LYS A 61 -27.87 9.42 -12.23
CA LYS A 61 -28.14 7.99 -12.02
C LYS A 61 -27.31 7.43 -10.88
N THR A 62 -27.99 6.69 -10.00
CA THR A 62 -27.36 5.84 -8.98
C THR A 62 -27.44 4.40 -9.42
N TYR A 63 -26.31 3.71 -9.49
CA TYR A 63 -26.26 2.27 -9.72
C TYR A 63 -26.19 1.50 -8.40
N GLU A 64 -26.74 0.28 -8.39
CA GLU A 64 -26.60 -0.63 -7.26
C GLU A 64 -25.20 -1.25 -7.24
N PHE A 65 -24.64 -1.37 -6.05
CA PHE A 65 -23.39 -2.08 -5.81
C PHE A 65 -23.69 -3.57 -5.61
N PRO A 66 -22.92 -4.52 -6.18
CA PRO A 66 -23.27 -5.94 -6.21
C PRO A 66 -23.00 -6.67 -4.88
N ILE A 67 -22.80 -5.93 -3.79
CA ILE A 67 -22.56 -6.43 -2.44
C ILE A 67 -23.77 -6.03 -1.60
N LYS A 68 -24.22 -6.93 -0.71
CA LYS A 68 -25.32 -6.64 0.21
C LYS A 68 -24.90 -5.63 1.27
N GLU A 69 -25.83 -4.77 1.69
CA GLU A 69 -25.59 -3.68 2.65
C GLU A 69 -25.15 -4.16 4.04
N ASP A 70 -25.36 -5.43 4.40
CA ASP A 70 -24.98 -6.03 5.69
C ASP A 70 -23.56 -6.61 5.68
N VAL A 71 -22.83 -6.53 4.56
CA VAL A 71 -21.44 -6.98 4.44
C VAL A 71 -20.49 -5.82 4.68
N THR A 72 -19.58 -5.98 5.64
CA THR A 72 -18.48 -5.06 5.91
C THR A 72 -17.14 -5.72 5.58
N PHE A 73 -16.23 -4.94 5.00
CA PHE A 73 -14.85 -5.30 4.70
C PHE A 73 -13.90 -4.57 5.65
N ASP A 74 -12.87 -5.25 6.14
CA ASP A 74 -11.85 -4.64 7.00
C ASP A 74 -11.02 -3.59 6.23
N LEU A 75 -10.88 -3.77 4.90
CA LEU A 75 -10.18 -2.83 4.03
C LEU A 75 -10.80 -2.75 2.63
N GLY A 76 -11.07 -1.54 2.16
CA GLY A 76 -11.34 -1.24 0.76
C GLY A 76 -10.16 -0.62 0.02
N VAL A 77 -9.82 -1.12 -1.15
CA VAL A 77 -8.79 -0.58 -2.05
C VAL A 77 -9.43 -0.19 -3.37
N PHE A 78 -9.26 1.07 -3.79
CA PHE A 78 -9.98 1.66 -4.91
C PHE A 78 -9.04 2.35 -5.90
N HIS A 79 -9.21 2.05 -7.19
CA HIS A 79 -8.45 2.67 -8.30
C HIS A 79 -9.37 3.40 -9.29
N PRO A 80 -10.17 4.41 -8.85
CA PRO A 80 -11.08 5.12 -9.73
C PRO A 80 -10.33 5.70 -10.95
N VAL A 81 -10.94 5.61 -12.13
CA VAL A 81 -10.29 5.97 -13.40
C VAL A 81 -9.74 7.41 -13.35
N CYS A 82 -8.43 7.54 -13.57
CA CYS A 82 -7.73 8.82 -13.44
C CYS A 82 -7.81 9.73 -14.67
N SER A 83 -8.53 9.33 -15.73
CA SER A 83 -8.48 10.01 -17.03
C SER A 83 -8.83 11.50 -16.98
N LYS A 84 -9.78 11.91 -16.14
CA LYS A 84 -10.09 13.33 -15.89
C LYS A 84 -8.89 14.13 -15.37
N TRP A 85 -8.10 13.47 -14.53
CA TRP A 85 -7.00 14.08 -13.80
C TRP A 85 -5.63 13.73 -14.37
N ALA A 86 -5.50 12.93 -15.42
CA ALA A 86 -4.20 12.57 -16.00
C ALA A 86 -3.62 13.72 -16.84
N ALA A 87 -2.29 13.91 -16.83
CA ALA A 87 -1.64 14.97 -17.63
C ALA A 87 -1.77 14.74 -19.14
N THR A 88 -1.82 13.47 -19.57
CA THR A 88 -1.96 13.08 -20.98
C THR A 88 -3.31 13.39 -21.57
N THR A 89 -4.37 13.42 -20.75
CA THR A 89 -5.71 13.72 -21.25
C THR A 89 -5.80 15.14 -21.75
N SER A 90 -5.14 16.11 -21.10
CA SER A 90 -5.03 17.50 -21.59
C SER A 90 -4.29 17.63 -22.92
N ILE A 91 -3.58 16.58 -23.37
CA ILE A 91 -2.84 16.55 -24.63
C ILE A 91 -3.65 15.86 -25.74
N SER A 92 -4.47 14.85 -25.41
CA SER A 92 -5.16 14.00 -26.38
C SER A 92 -6.70 14.02 -26.30
N GLY A 93 -7.29 14.87 -25.46
CA GLY A 93 -8.73 15.01 -25.32
C GLY A 93 -9.14 16.17 -24.42
N ASP A 94 -10.43 16.25 -24.12
CA ASP A 94 -10.99 17.23 -23.18
C ASP A 94 -11.13 16.59 -21.78
N PRO A 95 -10.37 17.03 -20.75
CA PRO A 95 -10.51 16.56 -19.38
C PRO A 95 -11.94 16.74 -18.83
N ASP A 96 -12.65 17.79 -19.22
CA ASP A 96 -13.99 18.10 -18.69
C ASP A 96 -15.05 17.11 -19.20
N SER A 97 -14.77 16.43 -20.32
CA SER A 97 -15.60 15.34 -20.86
C SER A 97 -15.45 14.01 -20.11
N LYS A 98 -14.59 13.94 -19.08
CA LYS A 98 -14.34 12.71 -18.32
C LYS A 98 -15.06 12.73 -16.98
N ASP A 99 -15.63 11.58 -16.65
CA ASP A 99 -16.31 11.34 -15.38
C ASP A 99 -15.34 11.31 -14.20
N ASP A 100 -15.74 11.90 -13.07
CA ASP A 100 -15.02 11.78 -11.80
C ASP A 100 -15.58 10.59 -11.00
N MET A 101 -14.79 9.52 -10.91
CA MET A 101 -15.20 8.30 -10.21
C MET A 101 -14.81 8.30 -8.72
N ILE A 102 -14.05 9.29 -8.25
CA ILE A 102 -13.60 9.38 -6.84
C ILE A 102 -14.79 9.48 -5.87
N PRO A 103 -15.87 10.25 -6.15
CA PRO A 103 -17.06 10.26 -5.30
C PRO A 103 -17.69 8.87 -5.12
N SER A 104 -17.70 8.04 -6.16
CA SER A 104 -18.22 6.67 -6.06
C SER A 104 -17.34 5.78 -5.20
N ALA A 105 -16.01 5.88 -5.36
CA ALA A 105 -15.05 5.16 -4.51
C ALA A 105 -15.24 5.51 -3.02
N ARG A 106 -15.36 6.80 -2.69
CA ARG A 106 -15.63 7.27 -1.32
C ARG A 106 -16.98 6.78 -0.77
N LYS A 107 -18.02 6.76 -1.61
CA LYS A 107 -19.34 6.25 -1.22
C LYS A 107 -19.26 4.77 -0.82
N ILE A 108 -18.67 3.95 -1.68
CA ILE A 108 -18.49 2.51 -1.41
C ILE A 108 -17.62 2.31 -0.16
N ALA A 109 -16.50 3.02 -0.06
CA ALA A 109 -15.61 2.93 1.10
C ALA A 109 -16.35 3.22 2.42
N LYS A 110 -17.20 4.24 2.46
CA LYS A 110 -17.95 4.61 3.65
C LYS A 110 -19.07 3.62 4.00
N GLU A 111 -19.69 3.03 2.99
CA GLU A 111 -20.84 2.12 3.18
C GLU A 111 -20.40 0.70 3.53
N TYR A 112 -19.28 0.23 2.98
CA TYR A 112 -18.89 -1.18 3.02
C TYR A 112 -17.54 -1.44 3.69
N CYS A 113 -16.78 -0.44 4.13
CA CYS A 113 -15.42 -0.68 4.64
C CYS A 113 -15.15 0.04 5.96
N ASP A 114 -14.46 -0.66 6.87
CA ASP A 114 -13.95 -0.06 8.11
C ASP A 114 -12.79 0.89 7.82
N HIS A 115 -11.91 0.46 6.91
CA HIS A 115 -10.81 1.27 6.42
C HIS A 115 -10.72 1.28 4.90
N TYR A 116 -10.07 2.30 4.34
CA TYR A 116 -9.92 2.40 2.90
C TYR A 116 -8.62 3.04 2.43
N ILE A 117 -8.28 2.72 1.18
CA ILE A 117 -7.22 3.32 0.36
C ILE A 117 -7.83 3.68 -0.99
N ILE A 118 -7.82 4.97 -1.35
CA ILE A 118 -8.22 5.45 -2.68
C ILE A 118 -6.98 6.00 -3.38
N GLU A 119 -6.58 5.33 -4.47
CA GLU A 119 -5.44 5.73 -5.28
C GLU A 119 -5.87 6.60 -6.46
N ASN A 120 -5.07 7.61 -6.77
CA ASN A 120 -5.15 8.32 -8.03
C ASN A 120 -3.83 9.02 -8.36
N VAL A 121 -3.81 9.75 -9.48
CA VAL A 121 -2.72 10.67 -9.78
C VAL A 121 -2.70 11.84 -8.77
N PRO A 122 -1.52 12.43 -8.47
CA PRO A 122 -1.36 13.45 -7.43
C PRO A 122 -2.22 14.71 -7.57
N LYS A 123 -2.59 15.07 -8.80
CA LYS A 123 -3.45 16.25 -9.06
C LYS A 123 -4.95 15.99 -8.89
N ALA A 124 -5.35 14.76 -8.60
CA ALA A 124 -6.75 14.43 -8.35
C ALA A 124 -7.22 15.05 -7.01
N PRO A 125 -8.53 15.34 -6.86
CA PRO A 125 -9.09 15.96 -5.65
C PRO A 125 -9.23 14.96 -4.48
N LEU A 126 -8.12 14.35 -4.09
CA LEU A 126 -7.99 13.46 -2.94
C LEU A 126 -7.92 14.26 -1.62
N LYS A 127 -8.39 13.68 -0.51
CA LYS A 127 -8.34 14.29 0.83
C LYS A 127 -7.04 13.89 1.53
N ASP A 128 -6.24 14.89 1.92
CA ASP A 128 -4.97 14.72 2.64
C ASP A 128 -4.10 13.53 2.14
N PRO A 129 -3.82 13.46 0.83
CA PRO A 129 -3.21 12.26 0.27
C PRO A 129 -1.73 12.14 0.64
N THR A 130 -1.29 10.91 0.92
CA THR A 130 0.14 10.57 0.89
C THR A 130 0.59 10.36 -0.54
N VAL A 131 1.66 11.05 -0.97
CA VAL A 131 2.18 10.94 -2.33
C VAL A 131 3.41 10.04 -2.34
N LEU A 132 3.36 8.92 -3.05
CA LEU A 132 4.46 7.96 -3.15
C LEU A 132 5.08 8.00 -4.55
N ASN A 133 6.40 7.92 -4.61
CA ASN A 133 7.14 7.79 -5.86
C ASN A 133 8.21 6.69 -5.77
N GLY A 134 8.73 6.26 -6.93
CA GLY A 134 9.58 5.08 -6.99
C GLY A 134 10.88 5.26 -6.21
N ARG A 135 11.35 6.50 -6.13
CA ARG A 135 12.63 6.85 -5.52
C ARG A 135 12.63 6.71 -4.00
N MET A 136 11.47 6.84 -3.38
CA MET A 136 11.29 6.57 -1.95
C MET A 136 11.57 5.10 -1.61
N PHE A 137 11.36 4.20 -2.58
CA PHE A 137 11.53 2.76 -2.43
C PHE A 137 12.75 2.21 -3.20
N GLY A 138 13.62 3.10 -3.69
CA GLY A 138 14.82 2.71 -4.46
C GLY A 138 14.51 2.16 -5.85
N LEU A 139 13.31 2.39 -6.39
CA LEU A 139 12.92 1.94 -7.71
C LEU A 139 13.46 2.90 -8.79
N PRO A 140 13.97 2.40 -9.91
CA PRO A 140 14.55 3.21 -10.99
C PRO A 140 13.49 3.94 -11.85
N ILE A 141 12.31 4.25 -11.31
CA ILE A 141 11.17 4.83 -12.04
C ILE A 141 10.61 6.07 -11.35
N GLU A 142 10.14 7.04 -12.13
CA GLU A 142 9.54 8.29 -11.61
C GLU A 142 8.12 8.10 -11.07
N TYR A 143 7.50 6.95 -11.36
CA TYR A 143 6.08 6.65 -11.14
C TYR A 143 5.51 7.17 -9.82
N GLU A 144 4.79 8.28 -9.89
CA GLU A 144 4.18 8.94 -8.73
C GLU A 144 2.68 8.66 -8.67
N ARG A 145 2.17 8.42 -7.46
CA ARG A 145 0.74 8.25 -7.14
C ARG A 145 0.41 8.80 -5.77
N ALA A 146 -0.83 9.22 -5.60
CA ALA A 146 -1.37 9.77 -4.38
C ALA A 146 -2.44 8.83 -3.81
N PHE A 147 -2.47 8.72 -2.48
CA PHE A 147 -3.31 7.79 -1.75
C PHE A 147 -4.05 8.53 -0.65
N GLU A 148 -5.39 8.60 -0.76
CA GLU A 148 -6.28 9.01 0.33
C GLU A 148 -6.61 7.80 1.18
N THR A 149 -6.47 7.92 2.50
CA THR A 149 -6.65 6.81 3.45
C THR A 149 -7.49 7.21 4.65
N SER A 150 -8.24 6.26 5.22
CA SER A 150 -8.95 6.47 6.50
C SER A 150 -8.04 6.40 7.73
N PHE A 151 -6.84 5.85 7.57
CA PHE A 151 -5.81 5.71 8.60
C PHE A 151 -4.60 6.57 8.28
N LYS A 152 -3.74 6.80 9.28
CA LYS A 152 -2.58 7.67 9.12
C LYS A 152 -1.47 6.95 8.34
N VAL A 153 -1.11 7.53 7.20
CA VAL A 153 0.07 7.11 6.44
C VAL A 153 1.11 8.24 6.51
N PRO A 154 2.25 8.04 7.20
CA PRO A 154 3.31 9.03 7.19
C PRO A 154 3.96 9.11 5.80
N GLN A 155 4.43 10.29 5.43
CA GLN A 155 5.23 10.45 4.21
C GLN A 155 6.60 9.75 4.40
N PRO A 156 7.03 8.84 3.50
CA PRO A 156 8.35 8.21 3.62
C PRO A 156 9.49 9.23 3.63
N PRO A 157 10.49 9.08 4.51
CA PRO A 157 11.59 10.03 4.64
C PRO A 157 12.57 9.91 3.47
N ARG A 158 12.45 10.84 2.51
CA ARG A 158 13.41 11.17 1.43
C ARG A 158 13.72 10.08 0.39
N GLU A 159 13.97 10.55 -0.82
CA GLU A 159 14.38 9.78 -1.99
C GLU A 159 15.80 9.23 -1.78
N ARG A 160 15.95 7.90 -1.80
CA ARG A 160 17.29 7.28 -1.77
C ARG A 160 17.99 7.50 -3.11
N SER A 161 19.32 7.45 -3.13
CA SER A 161 20.05 7.27 -4.39
C SER A 161 19.60 5.95 -5.02
N LEU A 162 19.18 5.99 -6.28
CA LEU A 162 18.68 4.84 -7.01
C LEU A 162 19.84 4.01 -7.50
N LEU A 163 19.79 2.69 -7.34
CA LEU A 163 20.71 1.83 -8.07
C LEU A 163 20.18 1.69 -9.49
N THR A 164 20.83 2.36 -10.44
CA THR A 164 20.49 2.26 -11.86
C THR A 164 21.41 1.30 -12.60
N THR A 165 21.10 0.97 -13.86
CA THR A 165 21.99 0.23 -14.75
C THR A 165 23.38 0.86 -14.89
N ASN A 166 23.51 2.16 -14.60
CA ASN A 166 24.78 2.90 -14.63
C ASN A 166 25.33 3.20 -13.22
N GLY A 167 24.81 2.55 -12.18
CA GLY A 167 25.20 2.75 -10.78
C GLY A 167 24.30 3.74 -10.01
N PRO A 168 24.72 4.23 -8.84
CA PRO A 168 23.94 5.15 -8.01
C PRO A 168 23.59 6.45 -8.74
N SER A 169 22.31 6.79 -8.82
CA SER A 169 21.82 8.00 -9.49
C SER A 169 20.80 8.74 -8.64
N LYS A 170 20.76 10.07 -8.77
CA LYS A 170 19.67 10.91 -8.24
C LYS A 170 18.50 11.03 -9.21
N LYS A 171 18.69 10.64 -10.48
CA LYS A 171 17.67 10.64 -11.53
C LYS A 171 17.18 9.20 -11.78
N THR A 172 15.89 9.06 -12.03
CA THR A 172 15.26 7.80 -12.44
C THR A 172 15.79 7.34 -13.79
N GLU A 173 15.76 6.03 -14.05
CA GLU A 173 16.18 5.51 -15.36
C GLU A 173 15.15 5.78 -16.44
N THR A 174 13.87 5.67 -16.09
CA THR A 174 12.78 5.81 -17.04
C THR A 174 11.50 6.25 -16.32
N SER A 175 10.46 6.54 -17.10
CA SER A 175 9.11 6.79 -16.61
C SER A 175 8.12 5.88 -17.34
N SER A 176 6.91 5.75 -16.79
CA SER A 176 5.84 4.97 -17.45
C SER A 176 5.46 5.52 -18.84
N PHE A 177 5.83 6.76 -19.16
CA PHE A 177 5.64 7.32 -20.50
C PHE A 177 6.57 6.68 -21.54
N TYR A 178 7.79 6.33 -21.15
CA TYR A 178 8.80 5.69 -22.02
C TYR A 178 8.84 4.17 -21.86
N PHE A 179 7.69 3.56 -21.55
CA PHE A 179 7.59 2.12 -21.23
C PHE A 179 8.17 1.16 -22.26
N SER A 180 8.33 1.57 -23.52
CA SER A 180 8.96 0.78 -24.59
C SER A 180 10.46 0.58 -24.40
N GLU A 181 11.15 1.41 -23.60
CA GLU A 181 12.59 1.33 -23.33
C GLU A 181 13.01 0.11 -22.49
N ARG A 182 12.04 -0.58 -21.89
CA ARG A 182 12.26 -1.73 -21.01
C ARG A 182 11.38 -2.91 -21.41
N SER A 183 11.86 -4.12 -21.11
CA SER A 183 11.11 -5.36 -21.37
C SER A 183 9.93 -5.53 -20.40
N LYS A 184 9.02 -6.46 -20.71
CA LYS A 184 7.90 -6.82 -19.84
C LYS A 184 8.42 -7.33 -18.49
N GLU A 185 9.44 -8.17 -18.54
CA GLU A 185 10.09 -8.82 -17.40
C GLU A 185 10.80 -7.80 -16.51
N TRP A 186 11.41 -6.76 -17.10
CA TRP A 186 12.01 -5.68 -16.32
C TRP A 186 10.96 -4.87 -15.56
N TRP A 187 9.82 -4.56 -16.20
CA TRP A 187 8.71 -3.87 -15.54
C TRP A 187 8.11 -4.71 -14.42
N ALA A 188 7.90 -6.00 -14.67
CA ALA A 188 7.42 -6.98 -13.69
C ALA A 188 8.38 -7.08 -12.49
N ALA A 189 9.69 -7.21 -12.74
CA ALA A 189 10.71 -7.25 -11.69
C ALA A 189 10.78 -5.95 -10.89
N THR A 190 10.71 -4.79 -11.56
CA THR A 190 10.76 -3.48 -10.90
C THR A 190 9.56 -3.25 -9.99
N LYS A 191 8.36 -3.62 -10.44
CA LYS A 191 7.11 -3.43 -9.69
C LYS A 191 6.73 -4.63 -8.81
N GLN A 192 7.49 -5.72 -8.87
CA GLN A 192 7.31 -6.98 -8.13
C GLN A 192 5.99 -7.71 -8.41
N TYR A 193 5.72 -8.02 -9.68
CA TYR A 193 4.58 -8.83 -10.09
C TYR A 193 5.00 -9.97 -11.02
N ASN A 194 4.12 -10.96 -11.18
CA ASN A 194 4.29 -11.98 -12.20
C ASN A 194 4.20 -11.36 -13.62
N PRO A 195 5.20 -11.56 -14.51
CA PRO A 195 5.14 -11.04 -15.88
C PRO A 195 4.12 -11.75 -16.79
N ASP A 196 3.63 -12.94 -16.47
CA ASP A 196 2.85 -13.78 -17.38
C ASP A 196 1.41 -13.31 -17.60
N PRO A 197 0.60 -13.03 -16.56
CA PRO A 197 -0.81 -12.68 -16.75
C PRO A 197 -1.04 -11.25 -17.26
N TYR A 198 0.01 -10.40 -17.31
CA TYR A 198 -0.12 -8.98 -17.61
C TYR A 198 0.64 -8.55 -18.87
N THR A 199 0.06 -7.61 -19.60
CA THR A 199 0.76 -6.98 -20.73
C THR A 199 1.83 -6.01 -20.25
N LYS A 200 2.87 -5.79 -21.07
CA LYS A 200 3.92 -4.80 -20.80
C LYS A 200 3.34 -3.40 -20.53
N GLN A 201 2.36 -2.98 -21.32
CA GLN A 201 1.75 -1.67 -21.18
C GLN A 201 0.98 -1.53 -19.87
N HIS A 202 0.26 -2.57 -19.46
CA HIS A 202 -0.45 -2.61 -18.19
C HIS A 202 0.52 -2.48 -17.01
N LEU A 203 1.55 -3.34 -16.99
CA LEU A 203 2.61 -3.31 -15.97
C LEU A 203 3.28 -1.94 -15.88
N ALA A 204 3.62 -1.32 -17.01
CA ALA A 204 4.32 -0.04 -16.96
C ALA A 204 3.42 1.14 -16.54
N LYS A 205 2.20 1.24 -17.08
CA LYS A 205 1.37 2.44 -16.98
C LYS A 205 0.33 2.42 -15.87
N ASN A 206 -0.24 1.25 -15.59
CA ASN A 206 -1.44 1.12 -14.75
C ASN A 206 -1.11 0.50 -13.39
N THR A 207 -0.16 -0.44 -13.35
CA THR A 207 0.17 -1.17 -12.12
C THR A 207 0.88 -0.28 -11.08
N ILE A 208 0.39 -0.32 -9.85
CA ILE A 208 1.04 0.28 -8.68
C ILE A 208 2.18 -0.62 -8.24
N PRO A 209 3.41 -0.10 -8.05
CA PRO A 209 4.51 -0.90 -7.52
C PRO A 209 4.12 -1.57 -6.19
N ALA A 210 4.38 -2.88 -6.04
CA ALA A 210 3.99 -3.63 -4.84
C ALA A 210 4.55 -3.00 -3.55
N GLN A 211 5.71 -2.35 -3.62
CA GLN A 211 6.33 -1.65 -2.50
C GLN A 211 5.44 -0.56 -1.92
N TYR A 212 4.60 0.09 -2.74
CA TYR A 212 3.67 1.11 -2.28
C TYR A 212 2.51 0.43 -1.54
N ILE A 213 1.98 -0.66 -2.10
CA ILE A 213 0.92 -1.46 -1.48
C ILE A 213 1.38 -2.02 -0.14
N TYR A 214 2.57 -2.64 -0.06
CA TYR A 214 3.14 -3.12 1.20
C TYR A 214 3.32 -2.00 2.23
N TYR A 215 3.72 -0.80 1.81
CA TYR A 215 3.87 0.34 2.71
C TYR A 215 2.53 0.76 3.32
N LEU A 216 1.48 0.87 2.48
CA LEU A 216 0.12 1.21 2.90
C LEU A 216 -0.48 0.13 3.79
N LEU A 217 -0.36 -1.14 3.40
CA LEU A 217 -0.85 -2.28 4.18
C LEU A 217 -0.16 -2.37 5.53
N ARG A 218 1.14 -2.05 5.64
CA ARG A 218 1.81 -2.02 6.94
C ARG A 218 1.18 -0.99 7.88
N MET A 219 0.78 0.18 7.36
CA MET A 219 0.14 1.21 8.18
C MET A 219 -1.28 0.80 8.56
N TRP A 220 -2.05 0.23 7.64
CA TRP A 220 -3.37 -0.32 7.93
C TRP A 220 -3.31 -1.45 8.95
N LEU A 221 -2.41 -2.43 8.80
CA LEU A 221 -2.25 -3.54 9.73
C LEU A 221 -1.94 -3.06 11.15
N MET A 222 -1.15 -1.99 11.31
CA MET A 222 -0.92 -1.41 12.62
C MET A 222 -2.22 -0.89 13.27
N THR A 223 -3.09 -0.25 12.50
CA THR A 223 -4.41 0.21 12.97
C THR A 223 -5.33 -0.98 13.24
N TYR A 224 -5.43 -1.92 12.30
CA TYR A 224 -6.25 -3.13 12.43
C TYR A 224 -5.87 -3.96 13.66
N GLU A 225 -4.57 -4.18 13.91
CA GLU A 225 -4.09 -4.93 15.07
C GLU A 225 -4.30 -4.19 16.41
N GLU A 226 -4.38 -2.86 16.39
CA GLU A 226 -4.75 -2.05 17.55
C GLU A 226 -6.25 -2.19 17.87
N GLU A 227 -7.10 -2.08 16.85
CA GLU A 227 -8.56 -2.15 16.99
C GLU A 227 -9.08 -3.57 17.31
N THR A 228 -8.40 -4.60 16.80
CA THR A 228 -8.75 -6.03 17.04
C THR A 228 -8.08 -6.64 18.27
N GLY A 229 -7.22 -5.89 18.97
CA GLY A 229 -6.52 -6.37 20.16
C GLY A 229 -5.35 -7.32 19.90
N ILE A 230 -4.98 -7.58 18.64
CA ILE A 230 -3.80 -8.40 18.28
C ILE A 230 -2.50 -7.80 18.84
N SER A 231 -2.46 -6.48 19.01
CA SER A 231 -1.32 -5.77 19.58
C SER A 231 -1.26 -5.77 21.11
N GLU A 232 -2.27 -6.32 21.79
CA GLU A 232 -2.30 -6.39 23.25
C GLU A 232 -1.10 -7.18 23.80
N GLY A 233 -0.42 -6.62 24.80
CA GLY A 233 0.76 -7.25 25.42
C GLY A 233 2.05 -7.19 24.60
N ARG A 234 2.08 -6.48 23.46
CA ARG A 234 3.34 -6.21 22.74
C ARG A 234 4.30 -5.42 23.62
N VAL A 235 5.57 -5.84 23.61
CA VAL A 235 6.64 -5.15 24.33
C VAL A 235 6.89 -3.79 23.68
N ASP A 236 6.73 -2.72 24.45
CA ASP A 236 7.09 -1.37 24.00
C ASP A 236 8.61 -1.18 24.05
N TYR A 237 9.23 -1.04 22.87
CA TYR A 237 10.65 -0.77 22.71
C TYR A 237 10.99 0.73 22.59
N SER A 238 10.02 1.63 22.74
CA SER A 238 10.21 3.08 22.59
C SER A 238 11.31 3.64 23.51
N THR A 239 11.54 3.02 24.66
CA THR A 239 12.58 3.39 25.63
C THR A 239 13.80 2.47 25.59
N TYR A 240 13.83 1.43 24.76
CA TYR A 240 14.86 0.38 24.80
C TYR A 240 16.27 0.93 24.75
N ASP A 241 16.56 1.88 23.86
CA ASP A 241 17.89 2.49 23.77
C ASP A 241 18.27 3.28 25.02
N LYS A 242 17.30 3.95 25.67
CA LYS A 242 17.51 4.65 26.93
C LYS A 242 17.77 3.66 28.06
N ASP A 243 16.99 2.59 28.11
CA ASP A 243 17.07 1.55 29.13
C ASP A 243 18.37 0.75 29.03
N MET A 244 18.79 0.42 27.80
CA MET A 244 20.08 -0.23 27.55
C MET A 244 21.25 0.69 27.86
N LYS A 245 21.14 2.00 27.59
CA LYS A 245 22.17 2.97 28.02
C LYS A 245 22.24 3.08 29.54
N LYS A 246 21.10 3.08 30.24
CA LYS A 246 21.03 3.10 31.71
C LYS A 246 21.68 1.85 32.30
N ARG A 247 21.29 0.66 31.83
CA ARG A 247 21.89 -0.62 32.25
C ARG A 247 23.40 -0.67 32.02
N ARG A 248 23.88 -0.21 30.85
CA ARG A 248 25.33 -0.12 30.58
C ARG A 248 26.05 0.79 31.57
N ARG A 249 25.48 1.95 31.89
CA ARG A 249 26.04 2.87 32.91
C ARG A 249 26.07 2.23 34.29
N GLU A 250 24.99 1.57 34.70
CA GLU A 250 24.90 0.87 35.98
C GLU A 250 25.97 -0.24 36.08
N THR A 251 26.11 -1.06 35.04
CA THR A 251 27.17 -2.10 35.00
C THR A 251 28.57 -1.50 35.02
N THR A 252 28.82 -0.39 34.32
CA THR A 252 30.12 0.29 34.36
C THR A 252 30.41 0.87 35.73
N ASN A 253 29.42 1.51 36.38
CA ASN A 253 29.58 2.08 37.72
C ASN A 253 29.78 0.99 38.78
N GLN A 254 29.09 -0.14 38.65
CA GLN A 254 29.26 -1.27 39.56
C GLN A 254 30.67 -1.86 39.46
N LYS A 255 31.20 -2.05 38.24
CA LYS A 255 32.58 -2.49 38.03
C LYS A 255 33.64 -1.51 38.54
N LEU A 256 33.34 -0.22 38.60
CA LEU A 256 34.23 0.80 39.17
C LEU A 256 34.22 0.74 40.69
N ALA A 257 33.04 0.60 41.31
CA ALA A 257 32.91 0.42 42.76
C ALA A 257 33.61 -0.87 43.24
N ASP A 258 33.47 -1.96 42.50
CA ASP A 258 34.15 -3.23 42.78
C ASP A 258 35.70 -3.10 42.69
N PHE A 259 36.22 -2.06 42.03
CA PHE A 259 37.66 -1.79 41.92
C PHE A 259 38.17 -0.94 43.11
N ASP A 260 37.38 0.03 43.57
CA ASP A 260 37.72 0.88 44.72
C ASP A 260 37.71 0.08 46.05
N ASP A 261 36.86 -0.95 46.17
CA ASP A 261 36.81 -1.83 47.36
C ASP A 261 38.02 -2.78 47.45
N LEU A 262 38.74 -3.05 46.35
CA LEU A 262 39.93 -3.92 46.34
C LEU A 262 41.22 -3.18 46.76
N ASP A 263 41.26 -1.86 46.62
CA ASP A 263 42.40 -1.03 47.04
C ASP A 263 42.28 -0.56 48.52
N GLY A 264 41.15 -0.83 49.17
CA GLY A 264 40.88 -0.49 50.58
C GLY A 264 41.21 -1.58 51.62
N GLU A 265 41.56 -2.80 51.19
CA GLU A 265 41.90 -3.92 52.10
C GLU A 265 43.42 -4.15 52.26
N SER A 266 44.26 -3.21 51.84
CA SER A 266 45.71 -3.22 52.09
C SER A 266 46.14 -2.14 53.08
N GLU A 267 45.85 -2.34 54.36
CA GLU A 267 46.57 -1.71 55.50
C GLU A 267 47.22 -2.78 56.38
#